data_AF-A0A2R6FFF5-F1
#
_entry.id   AF-A0A2R6FFF5-F1
#
_cell.length_a   1.000
_cell.length_b   1.000
_cell.length_c   1.000
_cell.angle_alpha   90.00
_cell.angle_beta   90.00
_cell.angle_gamma   90.00
#
_symmetry.space_group_name_H-M   'P 1'
#
loop_
_entity.id
_entity.type
_entity.pdbx_description
1 polymer ?
#
loop_
_entity_poly.entity_id
_entity_poly.type
_entity_poly.pdbx_seq_one_letter_code
_entity_poly.pdbx_strand_id
1 'polypeptide(L)'
;MDGTARLVWKLARNHTWGTPMEAETLIRLAATDEDHDEMRRYLAEVLELSFVARGPDGIYIPNGQRAHVAAADWLRENTDREDIVIASTMSRLPPGWRR
;
A
#
# COMPACT_ATOMS: atom_id res chain seq x y z
N MET A 1 -9.50 5.86 -7.51
CA MET A 1 -8.82 4.99 -6.53
C MET A 1 -9.60 5.08 -5.24
N ASP A 2 -10.13 3.94 -4.78
CA ASP A 2 -10.81 3.79 -3.50
C ASP A 2 -9.85 3.99 -2.31
N GLY A 3 -10.36 3.95 -1.08
CA GLY A 3 -9.54 4.15 0.11
C GLY A 3 -8.55 3.02 0.38
N THR A 4 -8.94 1.76 0.15
CA THR A 4 -8.07 0.57 0.33
C THR A 4 -6.82 0.70 -0.56
N ALA A 5 -6.99 1.02 -1.84
CA ALA A 5 -5.90 1.22 -2.76
C ALA A 5 -5.05 2.46 -2.44
N ARG A 6 -5.65 3.55 -1.94
CA ARG A 6 -4.87 4.73 -1.47
C ARG A 6 -3.97 4.36 -0.29
N LEU A 7 -4.47 3.59 0.67
CA LEU A 7 -3.69 3.12 1.82
C LEU A 7 -2.53 2.23 1.37
N VAL A 8 -2.80 1.23 0.52
CA VAL A 8 -1.75 0.37 -0.06
C VAL A 8 -0.72 1.21 -0.81
N TRP A 9 -1.16 2.19 -1.61
CA TRP A 9 -0.27 3.10 -2.34
C TRP A 9 0.65 3.90 -1.42
N LYS A 10 0.16 4.35 -0.26
CA LYS A 10 0.97 5.08 0.72
C LYS A 10 1.99 4.19 1.40
N LEU A 11 1.65 2.94 1.69
CA LEU A 11 2.57 1.95 2.25
C LEU A 11 3.63 1.48 1.24
N ALA A 12 3.26 1.43 -0.05
CA ALA A 12 4.11 0.94 -1.14
C ALA A 12 5.02 2.02 -1.78
N ARG A 13 5.03 3.24 -1.25
CA ARG A 13 5.85 4.33 -1.81
C ARG A 13 7.34 4.00 -1.67
N ASN A 14 8.16 4.51 -2.59
CA ASN A 14 9.60 4.21 -2.75
C ASN A 14 10.46 4.19 -1.47
N HIS A 15 10.03 4.84 -0.38
CA HIS A 15 10.79 4.95 0.87
C HIS A 15 10.08 4.41 2.11
N THR A 16 8.92 3.75 1.98
CA THR A 16 8.12 3.29 3.13
C THR A 16 8.18 1.76 3.35
N TRP A 17 8.89 1.04 2.48
CA TRP A 17 9.09 -0.41 2.59
C TRP A 17 9.72 -0.83 3.92
N GLY A 18 9.01 -1.64 4.69
CA GLY A 18 9.45 -2.10 6.01
C GLY A 18 9.51 -0.99 7.06
N THR A 19 8.98 0.19 6.79
CA THR A 19 8.89 1.30 7.75
C THR A 19 7.48 1.34 8.33
N PRO A 20 7.29 0.99 9.62
CA PRO A 20 6.01 1.09 10.29
C PRO A 20 5.45 2.51 10.28
N MET A 21 4.15 2.61 10.03
CA MET A 21 3.41 3.87 10.08
C MET A 21 2.22 3.73 11.03
N GLU A 22 2.08 4.67 11.94
CA GLU A 22 0.91 4.78 12.82
C GLU A 22 -0.39 4.84 12.00
N ALA A 23 -1.40 4.09 12.44
CA ALA A 23 -2.67 3.95 11.72
C ALA A 23 -3.31 5.31 11.39
N GLU A 24 -3.37 6.22 12.37
CA GLU A 24 -3.96 7.55 12.20
C GLU A 24 -3.13 8.42 11.24
N THR A 25 -1.81 8.25 11.22
CA THR A 25 -0.93 8.94 10.26
C THR A 25 -1.15 8.40 8.86
N LEU A 26 -1.29 7.09 8.70
CA LEU A 26 -1.57 6.46 7.42
C LEU A 26 -2.92 6.91 6.87
N ILE A 27 -3.97 6.91 7.70
CA ILE A 27 -5.30 7.44 7.35
C ILE A 27 -5.19 8.89 6.89
N ARG A 28 -4.57 9.77 7.70
CA ARG A 28 -4.42 11.19 7.36
C ARG A 28 -3.67 11.40 6.03
N LEU A 29 -2.68 10.57 5.74
CA LEU A 29 -1.91 10.67 4.49
C LEU A 29 -2.67 10.13 3.27
N ALA A 30 -3.64 9.23 3.47
CA ALA A 30 -4.40 8.57 2.41
C ALA A 30 -5.78 9.21 2.18
N ALA A 31 -6.34 9.88 3.19
CA ALA A 31 -7.60 10.59 3.12
C ALA A 31 -7.55 11.75 2.12
N THR A 32 -8.65 11.94 1.40
CA THR A 32 -9.05 13.24 0.85
C THR A 32 -10.02 13.90 1.84
N ASP A 33 -10.31 15.20 1.70
CA ASP A 33 -11.18 15.91 2.66
C ASP A 33 -12.48 15.13 2.96
N GLU A 34 -12.90 15.14 4.23
CA GLU A 34 -14.11 14.55 4.83
C GLU A 34 -14.21 13.01 4.98
N ASP A 35 -13.19 12.21 4.59
CA ASP A 35 -13.33 10.73 4.56
C ASP A 35 -12.72 9.95 5.74
N HIS A 36 -12.34 10.58 6.86
CA HIS A 36 -11.54 9.90 7.91
C HIS A 36 -12.18 8.63 8.51
N ASP A 37 -13.49 8.65 8.76
CA ASP A 37 -14.20 7.47 9.30
C ASP A 37 -14.35 6.35 8.27
N GLU A 38 -14.48 6.70 6.99
CA GLU A 38 -14.49 5.73 5.90
C GLU A 38 -13.10 5.10 5.73
N MET A 39 -12.05 5.91 5.83
CA MET A 39 -10.66 5.45 5.77
C MET A 39 -10.30 4.48 6.90
N ARG A 40 -10.94 4.57 8.08
CA ARG A 40 -10.79 3.56 9.15
C ARG A 40 -11.36 2.20 8.76
N ARG A 41 -12.46 2.17 7.99
CA ARG A 41 -13.05 0.92 7.49
C ARG A 41 -12.15 0.30 6.42
N TYR A 42 -11.68 1.10 5.47
CA TYR A 42 -10.71 0.65 4.49
C TYR A 42 -9.41 0.16 5.13
N LEU A 43 -8.96 0.77 6.22
CA LEU A 43 -7.79 0.29 6.93
C LEU A 43 -7.99 -1.11 7.51
N ALA A 44 -9.19 -1.44 8.00
CA ALA A 44 -9.49 -2.79 8.45
C ALA A 44 -9.37 -3.81 7.31
N GLU A 45 -9.84 -3.48 6.11
CA GLU A 45 -9.69 -4.33 4.92
C GLU A 45 -8.22 -4.49 4.50
N VAL A 46 -7.44 -3.41 4.54
CA VAL A 46 -6.00 -3.42 4.22
C VAL A 46 -5.22 -4.33 5.16
N LEU A 47 -5.62 -4.42 6.43
CA LEU A 47 -4.96 -5.28 7.42
C LEU A 47 -5.18 -6.78 7.16
N GLU A 48 -6.20 -7.15 6.37
CA GLU A 48 -6.44 -8.53 5.96
C GLU A 48 -5.61 -8.95 4.73
N LEU A 49 -4.93 -7.99 4.07
CA LEU A 49 -4.09 -8.28 2.91
C LEU A 49 -2.82 -9.03 3.34
N SER A 50 -2.54 -10.16 2.69
CA SER A 50 -1.44 -11.06 3.07
C SER A 50 -0.03 -10.45 2.98
N PHE A 51 0.11 -9.31 2.30
CA PHE A 51 1.38 -8.58 2.16
C PHE A 51 1.48 -7.36 3.10
N VAL A 52 0.46 -7.11 3.92
CA VAL A 52 0.47 -6.06 4.95
C VAL A 52 0.78 -6.69 6.31
N ALA A 53 1.60 -6.02 7.10
CA ALA A 53 1.94 -6.42 8.45
C ALA A 53 1.60 -5.31 9.45
N ARG A 54 1.29 -5.73 10.68
CA ARG A 54 1.08 -4.85 11.83
C ARG A 54 2.07 -5.23 12.92
N GLY A 55 2.90 -4.28 13.32
CA GLY A 55 3.86 -4.41 14.41
C GLY A 55 3.53 -3.47 15.58
N PRO A 56 4.37 -3.46 16.64
CA PRO A 56 4.22 -2.54 17.76
C PRO A 56 4.34 -1.07 17.33
N ASP A 57 5.12 -0.78 16.29
CA ASP A 57 5.41 0.56 15.81
C ASP A 57 4.49 1.01 14.65
N GLY A 58 3.48 0.20 14.30
CA GLY A 58 2.49 0.53 13.28
C GLY A 58 2.38 -0.47 12.12
N ILE A 59 1.86 0.03 10.99
CA ILE A 59 1.45 -0.75 9.82
C ILE A 59 2.46 -0.54 8.68
N TYR A 60 2.86 -1.62 8.02
CA TYR A 60 3.85 -1.56 6.94
C TYR A 60 3.68 -2.72 5.95
N ILE A 61 4.26 -2.57 4.77
CA ILE A 61 4.51 -3.70 3.88
C ILE A 61 5.95 -4.19 4.15
N PRO A 62 6.18 -5.47 4.49
CA PRO A 62 7.52 -5.98 4.77
C PRO A 62 8.49 -5.75 3.61
N ASN A 63 9.75 -5.44 3.94
CA ASN A 63 10.78 -5.32 2.93
C ASN A 63 11.16 -6.71 2.41
N GLY A 64 10.71 -7.03 1.20
CA GLY A 64 10.96 -8.34 0.61
C GLY A 64 10.29 -8.50 -0.75
N GLN A 65 10.98 -9.17 -1.67
CA GLN A 65 10.54 -9.30 -3.07
C GLN A 65 9.12 -9.88 -3.19
N ARG A 66 8.76 -10.86 -2.34
CA ARG A 66 7.40 -11.44 -2.31
C ARG A 66 6.34 -10.40 -1.98
N ALA A 67 6.56 -9.59 -0.94
CA ALA A 67 5.61 -8.57 -0.52
C ALA A 67 5.52 -7.43 -1.54
N HIS A 68 6.64 -7.06 -2.17
CA HIS A 68 6.66 -6.07 -3.24
C HIS A 68 5.85 -6.53 -4.44
N VAL A 69 6.05 -7.77 -4.92
CA VAL A 69 5.30 -8.30 -6.06
C VAL A 69 3.81 -8.42 -5.73
N ALA A 70 3.47 -8.98 -4.56
CA ALA A 70 2.07 -9.13 -4.15
C ALA A 70 1.34 -7.79 -4.05
N ALA A 71 1.97 -6.76 -3.46
CA ALA A 71 1.39 -5.43 -3.40
C ALA A 71 1.21 -4.80 -4.80
N ALA A 72 2.12 -5.09 -5.74
CA ALA A 72 2.09 -4.53 -7.09
C ALA A 72 1.02 -5.19 -7.94
N ASP A 73 0.92 -6.51 -7.87
CA ASP A 73 -0.12 -7.29 -8.53
C ASP A 73 -1.50 -6.89 -7.99
N TRP A 74 -1.63 -6.75 -6.66
CA TRP A 74 -2.87 -6.26 -6.06
C TRP A 74 -3.25 -4.86 -6.56
N LEU A 75 -2.28 -3.93 -6.64
CA LEU A 75 -2.54 -2.58 -7.17
C LEU A 75 -2.93 -2.61 -8.66
N ARG A 76 -2.37 -3.52 -9.45
CA ARG A 76 -2.72 -3.71 -10.86
C ARG A 76 -4.15 -4.22 -11.01
N GLU A 77 -4.56 -5.15 -10.16
CA GLU A 77 -5.88 -5.78 -10.22
C GLU A 77 -7.00 -4.88 -9.66
N ASN A 78 -6.67 -4.01 -8.70
CA ASN A 78 -7.66 -3.22 -7.95
C ASN A 78 -7.65 -1.72 -8.30
N THR A 79 -6.86 -1.31 -9.30
CA THR A 79 -6.82 0.08 -9.75
C THR A 79 -6.64 0.18 -11.26
N ASP A 80 -7.14 1.27 -11.87
CA ASP A 80 -6.94 1.58 -13.29
C ASP A 80 -5.54 2.18 -13.58
N ARG A 81 -4.54 1.90 -12.73
CA ARG A 81 -3.19 2.46 -12.90
C ARG A 81 -2.38 1.61 -13.84
N GLU A 82 -1.71 2.27 -14.78
CA GLU A 82 -0.76 1.60 -15.67
C GLU A 82 0.42 1.01 -14.88
N ASP A 83 0.94 -0.12 -15.36
CA ASP A 83 2.10 -0.82 -14.80
C ASP A 83 3.31 0.10 -14.61
N ILE A 84 3.50 1.10 -15.48
CA ILE A 84 4.61 2.06 -15.36
C ILE A 84 4.45 2.97 -14.13
N VAL A 85 3.21 3.34 -13.77
CA VAL A 85 2.90 4.16 -12.60
C VAL A 85 3.07 3.34 -11.32
N ILE A 86 2.63 2.07 -11.34
CA ILE A 86 2.83 1.15 -10.22
C ILE A 86 4.32 0.90 -10.00
N ALA A 87 5.05 0.58 -11.06
CA ALA A 87 6.48 0.26 -10.94
C ALA A 87 7.36 1.48 -10.61
N SER A 88 6.95 2.69 -10.96
CA SER A 88 7.64 3.91 -10.50
C SER A 88 7.37 4.23 -9.03
N THR A 89 6.21 3.81 -8.51
CA THR A 89 5.86 3.90 -7.08
C THR A 89 6.61 2.86 -6.24
N MET A 90 6.87 1.69 -6.85
CA MET A 90 7.45 0.51 -6.21
C MET A 90 8.83 0.19 -6.79
N SER A 91 9.82 1.03 -6.50
CA SER A 91 11.19 0.95 -7.06
C SER A 91 11.93 -0.37 -6.82
N ARG A 92 11.46 -1.22 -5.90
CA ARG A 92 12.08 -2.52 -5.54
C ARG A 92 11.45 -3.73 -6.22
N LEU A 93 10.70 -3.53 -7.31
CA LEU A 93 10.14 -4.61 -8.10
C LEU A 93 11.20 -5.35 -8.93
N PRO A 94 11.05 -6.67 -9.14
CA PRO A 94 11.96 -7.41 -10.00
C PRO A 94 11.95 -6.88 -11.44
N PRO A 95 13.09 -6.93 -12.17
CA PRO A 95 13.20 -6.45 -13.55
C PRO A 95 12.20 -7.06 -14.56
N GLY A 96 11.53 -8.17 -14.22
CA GLY A 96 10.56 -8.86 -15.05
C GLY A 96 9.09 -8.68 -14.66
N TRP A 97 8.76 -7.87 -13.65
CA TRP A 97 7.38 -7.76 -13.15
C TRP A 97 6.36 -7.21 -14.16
N ARG A 98 6.82 -6.43 -15.14
CA ARG A 98 5.97 -5.75 -16.15
C ARG A 98 5.68 -6.60 -17.41
N ARG A 99 5.98 -7.90 -17.38
CA ARG A 99 5.86 -8.79 -18.55
C ARG A 99 4.60 -9.62 -18.51
#